data_AF-A0A499UT46-F1
#
_entry.id   AF-A0A499UT46-F1
#
_cell.length_a   1.000
_cell.length_b   1.000
_cell.length_c   1.000
_cell.angle_alpha   90.00
_cell.angle_beta   90.00
_cell.angle_gamma   90.00
#
_symmetry.space_group_name_H-M   'P 1'
#
loop_
_entity.id
_entity.type
_entity.pdbx_description
1 polymer ?
#
loop_
_entity_poly.entity_id
_entity_poly.type
_entity_poly.pdbx_seq_one_letter_code
_entity_poly.pdbx_strand_id
1 'polypeptide(L)'
;MVNAPGTIDAGYRGEIKVIVVNLDPRESVRFERFDRIAQLVVQQVEKVRFQEVAELPGSARAEGGFGSTGGHAAVDGTTGGNGYASVGSDREGR
;
A
#
# COMPACT_ATOMS: atom_id res chain seq x y z
N MET A 1 -3.90 12.54 2.00
CA MET A 1 -3.20 11.24 1.85
C MET A 1 -1.72 11.53 1.66
N VAL A 2 -0.85 10.97 2.49
CA VAL A 2 0.61 11.02 2.31
C VAL A 2 1.11 9.71 1.70
N ASN A 3 2.26 9.73 1.05
CA ASN A 3 2.76 8.62 0.24
C ASN A 3 3.70 7.67 1.00
N ALA A 4 3.59 7.54 2.33
CA ALA A 4 4.47 6.64 3.08
C ALA A 4 4.10 5.16 2.84
N PRO A 5 5.06 4.28 2.46
CA PRO A 5 6.47 4.55 2.13
C PRO A 5 6.65 5.19 0.74
N GLY A 6 7.50 6.23 0.65
CA GLY A 6 7.75 6.94 -0.60
C GLY A 6 8.71 6.18 -1.50
N THR A 7 8.24 5.73 -2.68
CA THR A 7 9.06 5.03 -3.67
C THR A 7 9.84 6.02 -4.53
N ILE A 8 11.16 5.90 -4.56
CA ILE A 8 12.05 6.65 -5.46
C ILE A 8 12.56 5.71 -6.55
N ASP A 9 12.17 5.97 -7.79
CA ASP A 9 12.54 5.12 -8.93
C ASP A 9 14.04 5.18 -9.25
N ALA A 10 14.61 4.07 -9.72
CA ALA A 10 16.03 3.97 -10.06
C ALA A 10 16.50 4.99 -11.13
N GLY A 11 15.57 5.45 -11.98
CA GLY A 11 15.82 6.46 -13.00
C GLY A 11 15.72 7.91 -12.51
N TYR A 12 15.23 8.15 -11.28
CA TYR A 12 15.04 9.50 -10.77
C TYR A 12 16.39 10.20 -10.54
N ARG A 13 16.49 11.46 -10.98
CA ARG A 13 17.69 12.31 -10.83
C ARG A 13 17.38 13.70 -10.28
N GLY A 14 16.12 13.97 -9.96
CA GLY A 14 15.71 15.22 -9.34
C GLY A 14 16.06 15.28 -7.85
N GLU A 15 15.77 16.42 -7.25
CA GLU A 15 15.84 16.58 -5.80
C GLU A 15 14.81 15.69 -5.10
N ILE A 16 15.27 14.88 -4.15
CA ILE A 16 14.38 14.07 -3.32
C ILE A 16 13.61 15.00 -2.38
N LYS A 17 12.27 14.94 -2.44
CA LYS A 17 11.36 15.67 -1.56
C LYS A 17 10.64 14.70 -0.62
N VAL A 18 10.34 15.16 0.59
CA VAL A 18 9.61 14.40 1.60
C VAL A 18 8.23 15.03 1.77
N ILE A 19 7.16 14.25 1.59
CA ILE A 19 5.79 14.67 1.91
C ILE A 19 5.56 14.43 3.40
N VAL A 20 5.71 15.47 4.20
CA VAL A 20 5.50 15.42 5.65
C VAL A 20 4.07 15.81 5.98
N VAL A 21 3.43 15.08 6.91
CA VAL A 21 2.16 15.44 7.52
C VAL A 21 2.30 15.43 9.03
N ASN A 22 1.78 16.48 9.67
CA ASN A 22 1.53 16.47 11.10
C ASN A 22 0.15 15.87 11.36
N LEU A 23 0.08 14.77 12.11
CA LEU A 23 -1.17 14.11 12.48
C LEU A 23 -1.63 14.50 13.90
N ASP A 24 -0.88 15.33 14.61
CA ASP A 24 -1.31 15.90 15.88
C ASP A 24 -2.44 16.93 15.64
N PRO A 25 -3.61 16.78 16.27
CA PRO A 25 -4.74 17.69 16.06
C PRO A 25 -4.64 18.99 16.88
N ARG A 26 -3.65 19.13 17.76
CA ARG A 26 -3.54 20.23 18.74
C ARG A 26 -2.28 21.03 18.56
N GLU A 27 -1.15 20.35 18.34
CA GLU A 27 0.16 20.99 18.37
C GLU A 27 0.74 21.14 16.96
N SER A 28 1.38 22.29 16.71
CA SER A 28 2.11 22.54 15.46
C SER A 28 3.52 21.96 15.50
N VAL A 29 4.06 21.57 14.36
CA VAL A 29 5.46 21.13 14.20
C VAL A 29 6.21 22.11 13.33
N ARG A 30 7.41 22.51 13.77
CA ARG A 30 8.34 23.37 13.03
C ARG A 30 9.60 22.57 12.68
N PHE A 31 10.10 22.77 11.47
CA PHE A 31 11.36 22.19 11.01
C PHE A 31 12.31 23.31 10.61
N GLU A 32 13.55 23.20 11.07
CA GLU A 32 14.63 24.06 10.63
C GLU A 32 15.49 23.36 9.58
N ARG A 33 16.29 24.17 8.88
CA ARG A 33 17.31 23.63 7.98
C ARG A 33 18.25 22.73 8.78
N PHE A 34 18.52 21.55 8.21
CA PHE A 34 19.33 20.47 8.78
C PHE A 34 18.65 19.58 9.81
N ASP A 35 17.36 19.78 10.09
CA ASP A 35 16.60 18.78 10.82
C ASP A 35 16.51 17.47 10.03
N ARG A 36 16.64 16.35 10.74
CA ARG A 36 16.47 15.02 10.15
C ARG A 36 14.98 14.70 10.11
N ILE A 37 14.36 14.87 8.96
CA ILE A 37 12.90 14.73 8.78
C ILE A 37 12.46 13.40 8.14
N ALA A 38 13.41 12.57 7.70
CA ALA A 38 13.15 11.27 7.09
C ALA A 38 14.40 10.39 7.17
N GLN A 39 14.23 9.11 6.81
CA GLN A 39 15.32 8.17 6.56
C GLN A 39 15.17 7.57 5.16
N LEU A 40 16.29 7.34 4.48
CA LEU A 40 16.33 6.67 3.18
C LEU A 40 16.78 5.22 3.35
N VAL A 41 16.02 4.28 2.81
CA VAL A 41 16.38 2.86 2.79
C VAL A 41 16.51 2.41 1.34
N VAL A 42 17.63 1.78 1.00
CA VAL A 42 17.86 1.17 -0.32
C VAL A 42 17.56 -0.32 -0.20
N GLN A 43 16.64 -0.82 -1.02
CA GLN A 43 16.25 -2.24 -1.03
C GLN A 43 16.35 -2.80 -2.46
N GLN A 44 16.62 -4.11 -2.55
CA GLN A 44 16.49 -4.81 -3.82
C GLN A 44 15.00 -4.96 -4.16
N VAL A 45 14.65 -4.75 -5.42
CA VAL A 45 13.29 -4.96 -5.94
C VAL A 45 13.36 -5.89 -7.14
N GLU A 46 12.45 -6.86 -7.19
CA GLU A 46 12.37 -7.82 -8.28
C GLU A 46 11.86 -7.17 -9.57
N LYS A 47 12.52 -7.48 -10.68
CA LYS A 47 12.07 -7.08 -12.01
C LYS A 47 11.12 -8.14 -12.56
N VAL A 48 9.85 -8.02 -12.18
CA VAL A 48 8.82 -8.99 -12.56
C VAL A 48 8.44 -8.87 -14.04
N ARG A 49 8.16 -10.01 -14.67
CA ARG A 49 7.42 -10.10 -15.93
C ARG A 49 6.07 -10.72 -15.61
N PHE A 50 4.99 -10.00 -15.93
CA PHE A 50 3.65 -10.53 -15.72
C PHE A 50 3.36 -11.65 -16.73
N GLN A 51 2.78 -12.75 -16.25
CA GLN A 51 2.29 -13.86 -17.06
C GLN A 51 0.80 -14.02 -16.79
N GLU A 52 -0.03 -13.69 -17.79
CA GLU A 52 -1.48 -13.85 -17.70
C GLU A 52 -1.85 -15.34 -17.77
N VAL A 53 -2.75 -15.76 -16.88
CA VAL A 53 -3.29 -17.13 -16.80
C VAL A 53 -4.78 -17.06 -16.50
N ALA A 54 -5.52 -18.11 -16.87
CA ALA A 54 -6.95 -18.18 -16.58
C ALA A 54 -7.21 -18.26 -15.06
N GLU A 55 -6.40 -19.05 -14.34
CA GLU A 55 -6.55 -19.28 -12.90
C GLU A 55 -5.19 -19.43 -12.22
N LEU A 56 -5.07 -18.91 -11.00
CA LEU A 56 -3.91 -19.12 -10.14
C LEU A 56 -4.09 -20.41 -9.32
N PRO A 57 -3.01 -21.12 -8.94
CA PRO A 57 -3.11 -22.25 -8.04
C PRO A 57 -3.62 -21.82 -6.66
N GLY A 58 -4.34 -22.73 -5.98
CA GLY A 58 -4.82 -22.49 -4.63
C GLY A 58 -3.69 -22.28 -3.61
N SER A 59 -4.00 -21.59 -2.51
CA SER A 59 -3.09 -21.46 -1.36
C SER A 59 -3.86 -21.60 -0.05
N ALA A 60 -3.17 -21.93 1.04
CA ALA A 60 -3.79 -22.02 2.37
C ALA A 60 -4.45 -20.71 2.84
N ARG A 61 -4.00 -19.56 2.31
CA ARG A 61 -4.58 -18.25 2.60
C ARG A 61 -5.79 -17.93 1.72
N ALA A 62 -5.85 -18.47 0.50
CA ALA A 62 -6.88 -18.20 -0.50
C ALA A 62 -7.22 -16.70 -0.59
N GLU A 63 -8.51 -16.33 -0.54
CA GLU A 63 -9.00 -14.94 -0.58
C GLU A 63 -8.88 -14.20 0.77
N GLY A 64 -8.28 -14.82 1.79
CA GLY A 64 -8.16 -14.26 3.14
C GLY A 64 -7.28 -13.00 3.19
N GLY A 65 -7.91 -11.87 3.53
CA GLY A 65 -7.28 -10.57 3.73
C GLY A 65 -7.96 -9.76 4.83
N PHE A 66 -7.54 -8.50 5.03
CA PHE A 66 -8.26 -7.53 5.88
C PHE A 66 -8.60 -8.00 7.30
N GLY A 67 -7.71 -8.75 7.95
CA GLY A 67 -7.95 -9.25 9.31
C GLY A 67 -8.72 -10.57 9.38
N SER A 68 -8.80 -11.35 8.30
CA SER A 68 -9.44 -12.67 8.25
C SER A 68 -8.94 -13.69 9.30
N THR A 69 -7.79 -13.44 9.92
CA THR A 69 -7.23 -14.27 11.01
C THR A 69 -7.75 -13.88 12.39
N GLY A 70 -8.60 -12.85 12.50
CA GLY A 70 -9.07 -12.31 13.77
C GLY A 70 -7.96 -11.63 14.57
N GLY A 71 -8.11 -11.61 15.89
CA GLY A 71 -7.11 -11.08 16.84
C GLY A 71 -7.44 -9.69 17.42
N HIS A 72 -8.62 -9.15 17.13
CA HIS A 72 -9.10 -7.91 17.73
C HIS A 72 -10.63 -7.95 17.87
N ALA A 73 -11.21 -7.52 18.98
CA ALA A 73 -12.67 -7.58 19.20
C ALA A 73 -13.48 -6.82 18.12
N ALA A 74 -12.86 -5.84 17.46
CA ALA A 74 -13.49 -5.09 16.37
C ALA A 74 -13.66 -5.87 15.06
N VAL A 75 -12.99 -7.02 14.88
CA VAL A 75 -13.19 -7.91 13.71
C VAL A 75 -14.21 -9.02 13.97
N ASP A 76 -14.71 -9.17 15.21
CA ASP A 76 -15.70 -10.19 15.57
C ASP A 76 -17.16 -9.75 15.30
N GLY A 77 -17.36 -8.66 14.57
CA GLY A 77 -18.67 -8.13 14.19
C GLY A 77 -18.92 -8.23 12.69
N THR A 78 -19.86 -9.09 12.31
CA THR A 78 -20.47 -9.26 10.97
C THR A 78 -19.61 -9.89 9.86
N THR A 79 -20.02 -11.09 9.46
CA THR A 79 -19.79 -11.70 8.15
C THR A 79 -20.49 -10.86 7.06
N GLY A 80 -19.95 -9.68 6.79
CA GLY A 80 -20.36 -8.83 5.67
C GLY A 80 -19.35 -9.00 4.55
N GLY A 81 -19.77 -9.57 3.41
CA GLY A 81 -18.94 -9.65 2.22
C GLY A 81 -18.38 -8.26 1.88
N ASN A 82 -17.06 -8.16 1.82
CA ASN A 82 -16.41 -6.91 1.45
C ASN A 82 -16.79 -6.59 -0.01
N GLY A 83 -17.67 -5.60 -0.17
CA GLY A 83 -18.08 -5.03 -1.46
C GLY A 83 -16.99 -4.23 -2.17
N TYR A 84 -15.74 -4.68 -2.12
CA TYR A 84 -14.76 -4.25 -3.10
C TYR A 84 -15.20 -4.86 -4.42
N ALA A 85 -15.63 -4.01 -5.35
CA ALA A 85 -15.96 -4.43 -6.69
C ALA A 85 -14.79 -5.28 -7.23
N SER A 86 -15.05 -6.57 -7.43
CA SER A 86 -14.23 -7.37 -8.33
C SER A 86 -14.14 -6.58 -9.62
N VAL A 87 -12.94 -6.14 -9.99
CA VAL A 87 -12.71 -5.49 -11.28
C VAL A 87 -13.12 -6.53 -12.31
N GLY A 88 -14.35 -6.39 -12.81
CA GLY A 88 -14.92 -7.28 -13.79
C GLY A 88 -13.97 -7.29 -14.98
N SER A 89 -13.60 -8.48 -15.41
CA SER A 89 -12.99 -8.65 -16.70
C SER A 89 -13.99 -8.16 -17.75
N ASP A 90 -13.81 -6.94 -18.23
CA ASP A 90 -14.47 -6.48 -19.44
C ASP A 90 -13.96 -7.33 -20.61
N ARG A 91 -14.59 -8.49 -20.80
CA ARG A 91 -14.61 -9.25 -22.04
C ARG A 91 -16.03 -9.19 -22.57
N GLU A 92 -16.24 -8.29 -23.53
CA GLU A 92 -16.71 -8.58 -24.89
C GLU A 92 -17.41 -7.36 -25.51
N GLY A 93 -17.05 -7.04 -26.77
CA GLY A 93 -17.96 -6.34 -27.67
C GLY A 93 -17.38 -5.18 -28.49
N ARG A 94 -16.38 -5.43 -29.34
CA ARG A 94 -16.41 -5.22 -30.81
C ARG A 94 -15.02 -5.04 -31.41
#